data_AF-K0E3F4-F1
#
_entry.id   AF-K0E3F4-F1
#
_cell.length_a   1.000
_cell.length_b   1.000
_cell.length_c   1.000
_cell.angle_alpha   90.00
_cell.angle_beta   90.00
_cell.angle_gamma   90.00
#
_symmetry.space_group_name_H-M   'P 1'
#
loop_
_entity.id
_entity.type
_entity.pdbx_description
1 polymer ?
#
loop_
_entity_poly.entity_id
_entity_poly.type
_entity_poly.pdbx_seq_one_letter_code
_entity_poly.pdbx_strand_id
1 'polypeptide(L)'
;MLDGRPEQMLASLDSLAVLPRGTQVHCAHEYTLANLQFARQCEPSNADIDAWYRRAKSLRQDGLPTLPTSIELELAANPFLRVQSIELLCTLESRFQISISNRLAAFTLLRGWKDIFCAEEPIPTGRLWPSLL
;
A
#
# COMPACT_ATOMS: atom_id res chain seq x y z
N MET A 1 -0.48 -10.72 -13.20
CA MET A 1 0.65 -10.26 -14.02
C MET A 1 0.30 -8.85 -14.47
N LEU A 2 1.04 -7.83 -14.01
CA LEU A 2 0.94 -6.48 -14.56
C LEU A 2 2.04 -6.41 -15.62
N ASP A 3 1.68 -6.40 -16.89
CA ASP A 3 2.62 -6.40 -18.05
C ASP A 3 3.38 -5.07 -18.23
N GLY A 4 3.50 -4.26 -17.17
CA GLY A 4 4.23 -3.00 -17.17
C GLY A 4 5.61 -3.18 -16.56
N ARG A 5 6.63 -2.60 -17.21
CA ARG A 5 7.98 -2.55 -16.63
C ARG A 5 7.96 -1.73 -15.33
N PRO A 6 8.80 -2.04 -14.32
CA PRO A 6 8.81 -1.32 -13.05
C PRO A 6 8.90 0.20 -13.19
N GLU A 7 9.63 0.70 -14.19
CA GLU A 7 9.77 2.12 -14.51
C GLU A 7 8.43 2.76 -14.88
N GLN A 8 7.59 2.05 -15.64
CA GLN A 8 6.29 2.55 -16.08
C GLN A 8 5.32 2.65 -14.91
N MET A 9 5.31 1.63 -14.04
CA MET A 9 4.48 1.65 -12.84
C MET A 9 4.94 2.76 -11.89
N LEU A 10 6.25 2.94 -11.72
CA LEU A 10 6.81 4.02 -10.90
C LEU A 10 6.43 5.41 -11.44
N ALA A 11 6.57 5.63 -12.74
CA ALA A 11 6.15 6.89 -13.39
C ALA A 11 4.64 7.15 -13.28
N SER A 12 3.83 6.08 -13.30
CA SER A 12 2.38 6.18 -13.12
C SER A 12 2.04 6.62 -11.69
N LEU A 13 2.75 6.08 -10.69
CA LEU A 13 2.63 6.50 -9.29
C LEU A 13 3.07 7.96 -9.09
N ASP A 14 4.11 8.41 -9.81
CA ASP A 14 4.54 9.81 -9.76
C ASP A 14 3.46 10.76 -10.29
N SER A 15 2.75 10.34 -11.33
CA SER A 15 1.63 11.11 -11.88
C SER A 15 0.45 11.20 -10.90
N LEU A 16 0.21 10.17 -10.09
CA LEU A 16 -0.79 10.19 -9.02
C LEU A 16 -0.34 11.08 -7.84
N ALA A 17 0.95 11.03 -7.47
CA ALA A 17 1.49 11.74 -6.32
C ALA A 17 1.38 13.28 -6.43
N VAL A 18 1.29 13.82 -7.66
CA VAL A 18 1.19 15.26 -7.92
C VAL A 18 -0.26 15.78 -7.98
N LEU A 19 -1.25 14.89 -7.86
CA LEU A 19 -2.66 15.29 -7.84
C LEU A 19 -2.98 16.06 -6.54
N PRO A 20 -4.03 16.91 -6.55
CA PRO A 20 -4.50 17.59 -5.34
C PRO A 20 -4.75 16.60 -4.19
N ARG A 21 -4.38 16.98 -2.97
CA ARG A 21 -4.51 16.14 -1.77
C ARG A 21 -5.91 15.58 -1.54
N GLY A 22 -6.94 16.37 -1.87
CA GLY A 22 -8.35 16.01 -1.74
C GLY A 22 -8.89 15.10 -2.86
N THR A 23 -8.09 14.79 -3.88
CA THR A 23 -8.52 13.89 -4.97
C THR A 23 -8.83 12.51 -4.43
N GLN A 24 -10.01 11.99 -4.75
CA GLN A 24 -10.44 10.66 -4.35
C GLN A 24 -9.84 9.59 -5.26
N VAL A 25 -9.43 8.46 -4.67
CA VAL A 25 -8.87 7.31 -5.37
C VAL A 25 -9.87 6.15 -5.30
N HIS A 26 -10.38 5.75 -6.47
CA HIS A 26 -11.37 4.68 -6.62
C HIS A 26 -10.69 3.43 -7.17
N CYS A 27 -10.32 2.50 -6.29
CA CYS A 27 -9.73 1.22 -6.67
C CYS A 27 -10.80 0.16 -6.99
N ALA A 28 -10.47 -0.81 -7.84
CA ALA A 28 -11.41 -1.88 -8.23
C ALA A 28 -11.61 -2.98 -7.17
N HIS A 29 -10.73 -3.05 -6.15
CA HIS A 29 -10.71 -4.15 -5.19
C HIS A 29 -10.49 -3.66 -3.75
N GLU A 30 -11.16 -4.32 -2.80
CA GLU A 30 -11.08 -4.07 -1.36
C GLU A 30 -9.85 -4.78 -0.75
N TYR A 31 -8.65 -4.31 -1.10
CA TYR A 31 -7.37 -4.85 -0.61
C TYR A 31 -6.70 -4.00 0.48
N THR A 32 -7.39 -2.98 0.99
CA THR A 32 -6.83 -2.00 1.92
C THR A 32 -6.20 -2.64 3.15
N LEU A 33 -6.86 -3.61 3.80
CA LEU A 33 -6.30 -4.27 4.99
C LEU A 33 -5.03 -5.10 4.67
N ALA A 34 -5.04 -5.87 3.58
CA ALA A 34 -3.87 -6.63 3.14
C ALA A 34 -2.68 -5.70 2.82
N ASN A 35 -2.97 -4.58 2.15
CA ASN A 35 -1.97 -3.60 1.77
C ASN A 35 -1.41 -2.88 3.00
N LEU A 36 -2.25 -2.58 4.00
CA LEU A 36 -1.80 -1.93 5.23
C LEU A 36 -1.00 -2.87 6.12
N GLN A 37 -1.31 -4.16 6.20
CA GLN A 37 -0.45 -5.13 6.89
C GLN A 37 0.95 -5.16 6.28
N PHE A 38 1.05 -5.14 4.95
CA PHE A 38 2.34 -5.00 4.27
C PHE A 38 3.01 -3.65 4.55
N ALA A 39 2.25 -2.55 4.51
CA ALA A 39 2.77 -1.21 4.77
C ALA A 39 3.36 -1.08 6.19
N ARG A 40 2.72 -1.68 7.20
CA ARG A 40 3.23 -1.74 8.59
C ARG A 40 4.55 -2.50 8.69
N GLN A 41 4.76 -3.50 7.83
CA GLN A 41 6.04 -4.20 7.78
C GLN A 41 7.13 -3.38 7.07
N CYS A 42 6.75 -2.48 6.16
CA CYS A 42 7.67 -1.59 5.45
C CYS A 42 8.12 -0.40 6.31
N GLU A 43 7.19 0.21 7.04
CA GLU A 43 7.41 1.39 7.88
C GLU A 43 6.71 1.19 9.26
N PRO A 44 7.29 0.37 10.16
CA PRO A 44 6.66 -0.01 11.43
C PRO A 44 6.47 1.15 12.41
N SER A 45 7.16 2.27 12.22
CA SER A 45 7.07 3.47 13.08
C SER A 45 6.14 4.54 12.49
N ASN A 46 5.58 4.32 11.31
CA ASN A 46 4.71 5.29 10.65
C ASN A 46 3.28 5.27 11.26
N ALA A 47 3.01 6.27 12.09
CA ALA A 47 1.73 6.41 12.81
C ALA A 47 0.51 6.57 11.87
N ASP A 48 0.69 7.11 10.66
CA ASP A 48 -0.40 7.28 9.70
C ASP A 48 -0.88 5.92 9.17
N ILE A 49 0.06 4.98 8.93
CA ILE A 49 -0.26 3.61 8.54
C ILE A 49 -1.04 2.91 9.65
N ASP A 50 -0.59 3.04 10.90
CA ASP A 50 -1.24 2.41 12.05
C ASP A 50 -2.64 3.01 12.34
N ALA A 51 -2.78 4.33 12.22
CA ALA A 51 -4.08 4.99 12.33
C ALA A 51 -5.03 4.53 11.22
N TRP A 52 -4.55 4.45 9.98
CA TRP A 52 -5.36 4.00 8.86
C TRP A 52 -5.73 2.51 8.98
N TYR A 53 -4.80 1.65 9.41
CA TYR A 53 -5.08 0.23 9.65
C TYR A 53 -6.20 0.02 10.66
N ARG A 54 -6.16 0.74 11.80
CA ARG A 54 -7.21 0.66 12.82
C ARG A 54 -8.57 1.10 12.28
N ARG A 55 -8.61 2.22 11.53
CA ARG A 55 -9.85 2.71 10.91
C ARG A 55 -10.39 1.73 9.87
N ALA A 56 -9.54 1.23 8.98
CA ALA A 56 -9.91 0.25 7.97
C ALA A 56 -10.42 -1.05 8.61
N LYS A 57 -9.80 -1.50 9.71
CA LYS A 57 -10.21 -2.70 10.44
C LYS A 57 -11.60 -2.55 11.04
N SER A 58 -11.88 -1.40 11.67
CA SER A 58 -13.22 -1.07 12.19
C SER A 58 -14.26 -1.07 11.06
N LEU A 59 -14.00 -0.36 9.96
CA LEU A 59 -14.92 -0.31 8.81
C LEU A 59 -15.25 -1.71 8.30
N ARG A 60 -14.23 -2.56 8.12
CA ARG A 60 -14.43 -3.93 7.61
C ARG A 60 -15.14 -4.84 8.60
N GLN A 61 -14.93 -4.66 9.91
CA GLN A 61 -15.68 -5.36 10.95
C GLN A 61 -17.18 -4.98 10.93
N ASP A 62 -17.47 -3.72 10.63
CA ASP A 62 -18.84 -3.20 10.46
C ASP A 62 -19.44 -3.52 9.07
N GLY A 63 -18.71 -4.25 8.22
CA GLY A 63 -19.14 -4.58 6.86
C GLY A 63 -19.11 -3.41 5.88
N LEU A 64 -18.49 -2.29 6.24
CA LEU A 64 -18.37 -1.10 5.40
C LEU A 64 -17.15 -1.20 4.46
N PRO A 65 -17.18 -0.54 3.28
CA PRO A 65 -16.03 -0.43 2.40
C PRO A 65 -14.99 0.55 2.98
N THR A 66 -13.73 0.42 2.55
CA THR A 66 -12.66 1.38 2.90
C THR A 66 -12.37 2.38 1.77
N LEU A 67 -13.02 2.19 0.62
CA LEU A 67 -12.91 3.01 -0.58
C LEU A 67 -14.08 4.00 -0.70
N PRO A 68 -13.87 5.15 -1.37
CA PRO A 68 -12.61 5.63 -1.93
C PRO A 68 -11.63 6.11 -0.85
N THR A 69 -10.33 6.08 -1.15
CA THR A 69 -9.30 6.79 -0.37
C THR A 69 -9.05 8.19 -0.94
N SER A 70 -8.08 8.93 -0.40
CA SER A 70 -7.62 10.22 -0.95
C SER A 70 -6.12 10.17 -1.28
N ILE A 71 -5.67 11.01 -2.20
CA ILE A 71 -4.24 11.15 -2.52
C ILE A 71 -3.43 11.50 -1.27
N GLU A 72 -3.96 12.33 -0.37
CA GLU A 72 -3.33 12.60 0.92
C GLU A 72 -3.07 11.34 1.74
N LEU A 73 -4.08 10.48 1.86
CA LEU A 73 -3.97 9.23 2.61
C LEU A 73 -3.01 8.25 1.95
N GLU A 74 -3.04 8.16 0.61
CA GLU A 74 -2.13 7.31 -0.16
C GLU A 74 -0.67 7.79 -0.02
N LEU A 75 -0.39 9.10 -0.05
CA LEU A 75 0.95 9.65 0.19
C LEU A 75 1.46 9.40 1.63
N ALA A 76 0.54 9.31 2.60
CA ALA A 76 0.87 9.07 4.00
C ALA A 76 1.12 7.58 4.30
N ALA A 77 0.36 6.68 3.67
CA ALA A 77 0.31 5.27 4.09
C ALA A 77 0.69 4.24 3.01
N ASN A 78 0.79 4.61 1.73
CA ASN A 78 1.09 3.66 0.67
C ASN A 78 2.60 3.52 0.46
N PRO A 79 3.21 2.34 0.72
CA PRO A 79 4.66 2.17 0.62
C PRO A 79 5.18 2.38 -0.81
N PHE A 80 4.35 2.16 -1.84
CA PHE A 80 4.74 2.38 -3.23
C PHE A 80 4.83 3.87 -3.63
N LEU A 81 4.09 4.75 -2.95
CA LEU A 81 4.24 6.20 -3.09
C LEU A 81 5.36 6.76 -2.20
N ARG A 82 5.80 5.98 -1.21
CA ARG A 82 6.77 6.35 -0.19
C ARG A 82 8.12 5.65 -0.33
N VAL A 83 8.44 5.16 -1.52
CA VAL A 83 9.68 4.38 -1.81
C VAL A 83 10.99 5.12 -1.44
N GLN A 84 10.95 6.44 -1.26
CA GLN A 84 12.10 7.25 -0.83
C GLN A 84 12.14 7.53 0.68
N SER A 85 11.18 7.01 1.45
CA SER A 85 11.17 7.13 2.91
C SER A 85 12.43 6.47 3.48
N ILE A 86 13.11 7.18 4.39
CA ILE A 86 14.32 6.68 5.06
C ILE A 86 14.02 5.38 5.80
N GLU A 87 12.89 5.32 6.51
CA GLU A 87 12.50 4.12 7.25
C GLU A 87 12.27 2.94 6.29
N LEU A 88 11.55 3.15 5.19
CA LEU A 88 11.30 2.11 4.19
C LEU A 88 12.61 1.60 3.59
N LEU A 89 13.52 2.50 3.22
CA LEU A 89 14.84 2.15 2.69
C LEU A 89 15.65 1.34 3.70
N CYS A 90 15.73 1.77 4.96
CA CYS A 90 16.42 1.02 6.02
C CYS A 90 15.80 -0.37 6.24
N THR A 91 14.46 -0.48 6.21
CA THR A 91 13.76 -1.77 6.29
C THR A 91 14.16 -2.69 5.14
N LEU A 92 14.17 -2.19 3.90
CA LEU A 92 14.54 -2.97 2.73
C LEU A 92 16.02 -3.39 2.77
N GLU A 93 16.93 -2.48 3.07
CA GLU A 93 18.37 -2.77 3.15
C GLU A 93 18.67 -3.80 4.24
N SER A 94 18.10 -3.63 5.44
CA SER A 94 18.26 -4.59 6.53
C SER A 94 17.64 -5.94 6.21
N ARG A 95 16.49 -5.97 5.54
CA ARG A 95 15.77 -7.23 5.22
C ARG A 95 16.50 -8.04 4.16
N PHE A 96 16.98 -7.38 3.11
CA PHE A 96 17.57 -8.05 1.96
C PHE A 96 19.10 -8.09 1.99
N GLN A 97 19.72 -7.44 2.97
CA GLN A 97 21.18 -7.35 3.12
C GLN A 97 21.86 -6.80 1.86
N ILE A 98 21.23 -5.77 1.26
CA ILE A 98 21.73 -5.07 0.09
C ILE A 98 21.78 -3.57 0.36
N SER A 99 22.61 -2.84 -0.37
CA SER A 99 22.53 -1.38 -0.44
C SER A 99 21.67 -0.96 -1.62
N ILE A 100 20.75 -0.02 -1.39
CA ILE A 100 19.84 0.49 -2.42
C ILE A 100 20.47 1.71 -3.10
N SER A 101 20.77 1.58 -4.39
CA SER A 101 21.47 2.63 -5.14
C SER A 101 20.55 3.72 -5.69
N ASN A 102 19.28 3.42 -5.94
CA ASN A 102 18.31 4.38 -6.47
C ASN A 102 16.86 3.97 -6.17
N ARG A 103 15.94 4.90 -6.44
CA ARG A 103 14.50 4.73 -6.22
C ARG A 103 13.89 3.57 -7.01
N LEU A 104 14.33 3.33 -8.25
CA LEU A 104 13.80 2.24 -9.07
C LEU A 104 14.18 0.86 -8.51
N ALA A 105 15.40 0.73 -7.97
CA ALA A 105 15.85 -0.48 -7.29
C ALA A 105 15.02 -0.72 -6.03
N ALA A 106 14.79 0.31 -5.21
CA ALA A 106 13.91 0.23 -4.04
C ALA A 106 12.50 -0.22 -4.42
N PHE A 107 11.91 0.39 -5.46
CA PHE A 107 10.57 0.06 -5.93
C PHE A 107 10.46 -1.38 -6.44
N THR A 108 11.43 -1.81 -7.25
CA THR A 108 11.47 -3.19 -7.80
C THR A 108 11.56 -4.22 -6.68
N LEU A 109 12.41 -3.95 -5.68
CA LEU A 109 12.57 -4.83 -4.52
C LEU A 109 11.31 -4.88 -3.66
N LEU A 110 10.72 -3.71 -3.37
CA LEU A 110 9.47 -3.59 -2.63
C LEU A 110 8.33 -4.35 -3.32
N ARG A 111 8.24 -4.26 -4.65
CA ARG A 111 7.24 -4.97 -5.43
C ARG A 111 7.43 -6.48 -5.36
N GLY A 112 8.66 -6.95 -5.58
CA GLY A 112 8.98 -8.37 -5.45
C GLY A 112 8.68 -8.91 -4.05
N TRP A 113 8.92 -8.09 -3.01
CA TRP A 113 8.53 -8.45 -1.64
C TRP A 113 7.02 -8.53 -1.45
N LYS A 114 6.25 -7.56 -1.97
CA LYS A 114 4.78 -7.57 -1.88
C LYS A 114 4.17 -8.81 -2.53
N ASP A 115 4.76 -9.29 -3.61
CA ASP A 115 4.27 -10.45 -4.37
C ASP A 115 4.36 -11.76 -3.58
N ILE A 116 5.37 -11.88 -2.70
CA ILE A 116 5.56 -13.05 -1.82
C ILE A 116 5.05 -12.83 -0.38
N PHE A 117 4.55 -11.63 -0.07
CA PHE A 117 4.10 -11.29 1.27
C PHE A 117 2.77 -11.96 1.60
N CYS A 118 2.77 -12.80 2.64
CA CYS A 118 1.57 -13.36 3.24
C CYS A 118 1.20 -12.57 4.49
N ALA A 119 -0.04 -12.10 4.54
CA ALA A 119 -0.62 -11.46 5.71
C ALA A 119 -0.62 -12.38 6.94
N GLU A 120 -0.24 -11.86 8.10
CA GLU A 120 -0.20 -12.60 9.36
C GLU A 120 -1.57 -12.71 10.04
N GLU A 121 -2.44 -11.69 9.91
CA GLU A 121 -3.80 -11.71 10.47
C GLU A 121 -4.85 -11.97 9.37
N PRO A 122 -5.87 -12.82 9.63
CA PRO A 122 -6.98 -13.02 8.72
C PRO A 122 -7.75 -11.71 8.51
N ILE A 123 -7.99 -11.37 7.24
CA ILE A 123 -8.70 -10.16 6.85
C ILE A 123 -10.20 -10.40 7.00
N PRO A 124 -10.95 -9.58 7.76
CA PRO A 124 -12.40 -9.69 7.87
C PRO A 124 -13.06 -9.59 6.49
N THR A 125 -13.64 -10.69 6.02
CA THR A 125 -14.47 -10.72 4.82
C THR A 125 -15.89 -10.27 5.16
N GLY A 126 -16.08 -8.97 5.35
CA GLY A 126 -17.43 -8.40 5.30
C GLY A 126 -18.04 -8.74 3.93
N ARG A 127 -19.10 -9.57 3.91
CA ARG A 127 -19.86 -9.90 2.69
C ARG A 127 -20.31 -8.58 2.05
N LEU A 128 -19.83 -8.29 0.85
CA LEU A 128 -20.26 -7.13 0.08
C LEU A 128 -20.44 -7.52 -1.39
N TRP A 129 -21.54 -8.23 -1.67
CA TRP A 129 -22.48 -7.99 -2.78
C TRP A 129 -23.63 -9.01 -2.67
N PRO A 130 -24.91 -8.65 -2.83
CA PRO A 130 -25.95 -9.65 -3.11
C PRO A 130 -25.70 -10.18 -4.53
N SER A 131 -25.51 -11.48 -4.66
CA SER A 131 -25.43 -12.15 -5.97
C SER A 131 -26.59 -11.69 -6.86
N LEU A 132 -26.30 -10.95 -7.93
CA LEU A 132 -27.22 -10.78 -9.04
C LEU A 132 -27.08 -12.01 -9.93
N LEU A 133 -27.82 -13.06 -9.59
CA LEU A 133 -28.38 -14.08 -10.50
C LEU A 133 -29.68 -14.61 -9.88
#